data_AF-A0A388NYQ2-F1
#
_entry.id   AF-A0A388NYQ2-F1
#
_cell.length_a   1.000
_cell.length_b   1.000
_cell.length_c   1.000
_cell.angle_alpha   90.00
_cell.angle_beta   90.00
_cell.angle_gamma   90.00
#
_symmetry.space_group_name_H-M   'P 1'
#
loop_
_entity.id
_entity.type
_entity.pdbx_description
1 polymer ?
#
loop_
_entity_poly.entity_id
_entity_poly.type
_entity_poly.pdbx_seq_one_letter_code
_entity_poly.pdbx_strand_id
1 'polypeptide(L)' 'MILIGLTGGIGCGKSEVSRLLQKRGAVIVDADLIVRELQQPGQEIFVRMVKCWATR' A
#
# COMPACT_ATOMS: atom_id res chain seq x y z
N MET A 1 -10.02 -0.27 19.35
CA MET A 1 -9.84 0.48 18.08
C MET A 1 -10.65 -0.21 17.00
N ILE A 2 -11.38 0.54 16.16
CA ILE A 2 -12.15 -0.04 15.05
C ILE A 2 -11.23 -0.11 13.82
N LEU A 3 -11.18 -1.27 13.15
CA LEU A 3 -10.44 -1.48 11.91
C LEU A 3 -11.43 -1.68 10.77
N ILE A 4 -11.25 -0.94 9.68
CA ILE A 4 -12.15 -0.95 8.52
C ILE A 4 -11.33 -1.19 7.26
N GLY A 5 -11.72 -2.18 6.47
CA GLY A 5 -11.13 -2.42 5.16
C GLY A 5 -11.79 -1.57 4.09
N LEU A 6 -11.01 -0.72 3.40
CA LEU A 6 -11.47 0.05 2.25
C LEU A 6 -11.00 -0.63 0.95
N THR A 7 -11.96 -1.11 0.16
CA THR A 7 -11.70 -1.80 -1.13
C THR A 7 -12.66 -1.33 -2.22
N GLY A 8 -12.49 -1.83 -3.44
CA GLY A 8 -13.25 -1.44 -4.62
C GLY A 8 -12.44 -1.55 -5.92
N GLY A 9 -13.14 -1.56 -7.06
CA GLY A 9 -12.54 -1.70 -8.39
C GLY A 9 -11.63 -0.53 -8.81
N ILE A 10 -10.95 -0.69 -9.94
CA ILE A 10 -10.13 0.39 -10.54
C ILE A 10 -11.06 1.57 -10.90
N GLY A 11 -10.62 2.79 -10.61
CA GLY A 11 -11.39 4.01 -10.94
C GLY A 11 -12.59 4.32 -10.03
N CYS A 12 -12.90 3.50 -9.02
CA CYS A 12 -14.08 3.72 -8.17
C CYS A 12 -13.92 4.79 -7.07
N GLY A 13 -12.79 5.52 -7.05
CA GLY A 13 -12.58 6.62 -6.11
C GLY A 13 -12.11 6.22 -4.70
N LYS A 14 -11.58 5.01 -4.48
CA LYS A 14 -11.05 4.58 -3.16
C LYS A 14 -10.09 5.59 -2.52
N SER A 15 -9.15 6.12 -3.31
CA SER A 15 -8.17 7.09 -2.83
C SER A 15 -8.84 8.38 -2.33
N GLU A 16 -9.95 8.79 -2.96
CA GLU A 16 -10.73 9.94 -2.52
C GLU A 16 -11.50 9.64 -1.23
N VAL A 17 -12.10 8.45 -1.09
CA VAL A 17 -12.73 8.01 0.16
C VAL A 17 -11.70 7.95 1.31
N SER A 18 -10.51 7.39 1.05
CA SER A 18 -9.41 7.36 2.02
C SER A 18 -9.01 8.76 2.49
N ARG A 19 -8.86 9.71 1.56
CA ARG A 19 -8.58 11.13 1.85
C ARG A 19 -9.67 11.77 2.71
N LEU A 20 -10.94 11.50 2.41
CA LEU A 20 -12.09 12.03 3.16
C LEU A 20 -12.21 11.44 4.57
N LEU A 21 -11.79 10.18 4.77
CA LEU A 21 -11.70 9.55 6.08
C LEU A 21 -10.55 10.16 6.89
N GLN A 22 -9.39 10.36 6.26
CA GLN A 22 -8.24 11.00 6.90
C GLN A 22 -8.57 12.41 7.41
N LYS A 23 -9.28 13.21 6.60
CA LYS A 23 -9.76 14.56 7.00
C LYS A 23 -10.69 14.53 8.22
N ARG A 24 -11.33 13.39 8.51
CA ARG A 24 -12.19 13.18 9.67
C ARG A 24 -11.46 12.56 10.86
N GLY A 25 -10.13 12.44 10.79
CA GLY A 25 -9.29 11.92 11.87
C GLY A 25 -9.03 10.42 11.80
N ALA A 26 -9.42 9.73 10.71
CA ALA A 26 -9.04 8.34 10.53
C ALA A 26 -7.53 8.22 10.28
N VAL A 27 -6.89 7.26 10.95
CA VAL A 27 -5.53 6.84 10.59
C VAL A 27 -5.62 5.94 9.37
N ILE A 28 -4.89 6.30 8.31
CA ILE A 28 -4.87 5.54 7.06
C ILE A 28 -3.69 4.60 7.06
N VAL A 29 -3.96 3.31 6.83
CA VAL A 29 -2.95 2.30 6.53
C VAL A 29 -3.07 1.98 5.04
N ASP A 30 -2.18 2.55 4.23
CA ASP A 30 -2.18 2.40 2.78
C ASP A 30 -1.28 1.23 2.36
N ALA A 31 -1.89 0.14 1.90
CA ALA A 31 -1.17 -1.06 1.49
C ALA A 31 -0.27 -0.82 0.28
N ASP A 32 -0.70 -0.02 -0.70
CA ASP A 32 0.07 0.24 -1.91
C ASP A 32 1.33 1.05 -1.58
N LEU A 33 1.21 2.03 -0.68
CA LEU A 33 2.36 2.80 -0.19
C LEU A 33 3.36 1.91 0.57
N ILE A 34 2.86 1.11 1.52
CA ILE A 34 3.70 0.22 2.34
C ILE A 34 4.47 -0.75 1.45
N VAL A 35 3.82 -1.37 0.46
CA VAL A 35 4.49 -2.29 -0.47
C VAL A 35 5.58 -1.56 -1.26
N ARG A 36 5.32 -0.34 -1.75
CA ARG A 36 6.32 0.45 -2.48
C ARG A 36 7.54 0.82 -1.64
N GLU A 37 7.35 1.11 -0.36
CA GLU A 37 8.44 1.41 0.58
C GLU A 37 9.29 0.16 0.85
N LEU A 38 8.63 -0.97 1.12
CA LEU A 38 9.29 -2.24 1.35
C LEU A 38 10.06 -2.75 0.11
N GLN A 39 9.61 -2.39 -1.08
CA GLN A 39 10.23 -2.77 -2.35
C GLN A 39 11.28 -1.77 -2.87
N GLN A 40 11.66 -0.75 -2.09
CA GLN A 40 12.73 0.15 -2.51
C GLN A 40 14.07 -0.58 -2.66
N PRO A 41 14.93 -0.20 -3.63
CA PRO A 41 16.27 -0.75 -3.74
C PRO A 41 17.04 -0.70 -2.42
N GLY A 42 17.72 -1.80 -2.09
CA GLY A 42 18.46 -1.94 -0.83
C GLY A 42 17.64 -2.44 0.36
N GLN A 43 16.30 -2.52 0.25
CA GLN A 43 15.48 -3.19 1.26
C GLN A 43 15.57 -4.72 1.14
N GLU A 44 15.41 -5.43 2.26
CA GLU A 44 15.46 -6.89 2.32
C GLU A 44 14.45 -7.54 1.36
N ILE A 45 13.24 -6.99 1.28
CA ILE A 45 12.19 -7.50 0.37
C ILE A 45 12.61 -7.31 -1.10
N PHE A 46 13.20 -6.16 -1.45
CA PHE A 46 13.72 -5.93 -2.80
C PHE A 46 14.81 -6.95 -3.16
N VAL A 47 15.79 -7.18 -2.27
CA VAL A 47 16.88 -8.15 -2.50
C VAL A 47 16.32 -9.55 -2.73
N ARG A 48 15.32 -9.96 -1.93
CA ARG A 48 14.65 -11.26 -2.11
C ARG A 48 13.89 -11.36 -3.44
N MET A 49 13.19 -10.30 -3.85
CA MET A 49 12.50 -10.26 -5.14
C MET A 49 13.48 -10.39 -6.31
N VAL A 50 14.57 -9.63 -6.31
CA VAL A 50 15.61 -9.70 -7.35
C VAL A 50 16.21 -11.11 -7.39
N LYS A 51 16.58 -11.69 -6.25
CA LYS A 51 17.14 -13.06 -6.19
C LYS A 51 16.19 -14.12 -6.74
N CYS A 52 14.89 -13.96 -6.51
CA CYS A 52 13.88 -14.93 -6.95
C CYS A 52 13.53 -14.79 -8.45
N TRP A 53 13.52 -13.57 -8.99
CA TRP A 53 12.88 -13.29 -10.28
C TRP A 53 13.80 -12.66 -11.33
N ALA A 54 14.96 -12.08 -10.98
CA ALA A 54 15.83 -11.36 -11.92
C ALA A 54 16.87 -12.24 -12.64
N THR A 55 17.05 -13.50 -12.24
CA THR A 55 18.01 -14.44 -12.85
C THR A 55 17.39 -15.34 -13.91
N ARG A 56 16.41 -14.85 -14.68
CA ARG A 56 15.93 -15.49 -15.91
C ARG A 56 16.05 -14.54 -17.09
#